data_AF-A0A849Q980-F1
#
_entry.id   AF-A0A849Q980-F1
#
_cell.length_a   1.000
_cell.length_b   1.000
_cell.length_c   1.000
_cell.angle_alpha   90.00
_cell.angle_beta   90.00
_cell.angle_gamma   90.00
#
_symmetry.space_group_name_H-M   'P 1'
#
loop_
_entity.id
_entity.type
_entity.pdbx_description
1 polymer ?
#
loop_
_entity_poly.entity_id
_entity_poly.type
_entity_poly.pdbx_seq_one_letter_code
_entity_poly.pdbx_strand_id
1 'polypeptide(L)'
;MYGYQSLRKSISNNDNELIIYGADNFSQFLRRDASVNSKCEGALPVARGDELVVLRGKLDQEYHKWLRSHGLGSDHVVEYNAQSRDMTLSELIINDPEPVKKIIRQIGKKPVYVPWFSGRMEAEAAKVLGADLFGATETATIKYNDKSAFKTTCRQLGVAVVEGALFEIHPENDQNCIEMKNIISGYLATCKTVIIRGTLGEAGMSLYKTKGDDISEIYQEIAISGEKSIIIEPFLDILSSPNDQWV
;
A
#
# COMPACT_ATOMS: atom_id res chain seq x y z
N MET A 1 -6.21 -26.81 -20.32
CA MET A 1 -5.72 -25.60 -19.64
C MET A 1 -6.76 -24.51 -19.86
N TYR A 2 -7.49 -24.11 -18.82
CA TYR A 2 -8.30 -22.90 -18.90
C TYR A 2 -7.34 -21.73 -19.12
N GLY A 3 -7.53 -20.99 -20.22
CA GLY A 3 -6.68 -19.86 -20.56
C GLY A 3 -6.84 -18.78 -19.49
N TYR A 4 -5.83 -18.62 -18.64
CA TYR A 4 -5.77 -17.54 -17.67
C TYR A 4 -5.78 -16.20 -18.43
N GLN A 5 -6.92 -15.52 -18.46
CA GLN A 5 -6.99 -14.11 -18.84
C GLN A 5 -6.55 -13.29 -17.63
N SER A 6 -5.63 -12.36 -17.84
CA SER A 6 -5.29 -11.39 -16.80
C SER A 6 -6.48 -10.46 -16.61
N LEU A 7 -6.69 -9.94 -15.39
CA LEU A 7 -7.72 -8.93 -15.11
C LEU A 7 -7.71 -7.81 -16.15
N ARG A 8 -6.51 -7.36 -16.55
CA ARG A 8 -6.38 -6.35 -17.59
C ARG A 8 -6.98 -6.79 -18.93
N LYS A 9 -6.82 -8.04 -19.38
CA LYS A 9 -7.52 -8.52 -20.60
C LYS A 9 -9.04 -8.52 -20.44
N SER A 10 -9.54 -8.63 -19.21
CA SER A 10 -10.97 -8.44 -18.91
C SER A 10 -11.41 -6.96 -18.99
N ILE A 11 -10.48 -6.01 -18.86
CA ILE A 11 -10.75 -4.56 -18.81
C ILE A 11 -10.34 -3.85 -20.12
N SER A 12 -9.32 -4.35 -20.83
CA SER A 12 -8.73 -3.79 -22.05
C SER A 12 -8.16 -4.89 -22.95
N ASN A 13 -8.57 -4.88 -24.22
CA ASN A 13 -8.07 -5.79 -25.27
C ASN A 13 -6.97 -5.13 -26.13
N ASN A 14 -6.28 -4.10 -25.62
CA ASN A 14 -5.25 -3.42 -26.39
C ASN A 14 -3.91 -4.18 -26.33
N ASP A 15 -3.62 -4.93 -27.39
CA ASP A 15 -2.37 -5.69 -27.53
C ASP A 15 -1.16 -4.79 -27.89
N ASN A 16 -1.39 -3.50 -28.20
CA ASN A 16 -0.35 -2.52 -28.54
C ASN A 16 0.13 -1.68 -27.35
N GLU A 17 0.10 -2.26 -26.15
CA GLU A 17 0.52 -1.61 -24.91
C GLU A 17 1.66 -2.39 -24.25
N LEU A 18 2.65 -1.66 -23.73
CA LEU A 18 3.69 -2.18 -22.85
C LEU A 18 3.31 -1.86 -21.42
N ILE A 19 3.06 -2.89 -20.61
CA ILE A 19 2.82 -2.69 -19.19
C ILE A 19 4.14 -2.56 -18.46
N ILE A 20 4.22 -1.55 -17.61
CA ILE A 20 5.37 -1.23 -16.79
C ILE A 20 4.94 -1.33 -15.33
N TYR A 21 5.32 -2.40 -14.65
CA TYR A 21 5.01 -2.59 -13.24
C TYR A 21 6.04 -1.91 -12.35
N GLY A 22 5.56 -1.06 -11.43
CA GLY A 22 6.35 -0.44 -10.36
C GLY A 22 5.78 -0.79 -8.99
N ALA A 23 6.09 -1.97 -8.47
CA ALA A 23 5.49 -2.48 -7.24
C ALA A 23 6.28 -2.08 -5.97
N ASP A 24 6.43 -0.78 -5.74
CA ASP A 24 7.14 -0.26 -4.57
C ASP A 24 6.23 -0.08 -3.37
N ASN A 25 6.58 -0.75 -2.28
CA ASN A 25 5.92 -0.59 -1.00
C ASN A 25 6.14 0.82 -0.45
N PHE A 26 7.32 1.43 -0.65
CA PHE A 26 7.68 2.70 0.00
C PHE A 26 6.78 3.88 -0.38
N SER A 27 6.11 3.82 -1.53
CA SER A 27 5.13 4.83 -1.95
C SER A 27 3.90 4.87 -1.04
N GLN A 28 3.62 3.76 -0.35
CA GLN A 28 2.53 3.61 0.62
C GLN A 28 2.91 4.16 2.01
N PHE A 29 4.19 4.01 2.40
CA PHE A 29 4.67 4.34 3.75
C PHE A 29 5.34 5.71 3.84
N LEU A 30 4.76 6.62 4.63
CA LEU A 30 5.38 7.91 4.97
C LEU A 30 6.71 7.76 5.72
N ARG A 31 6.85 6.70 6.53
CA ARG A 31 8.07 6.35 7.26
C ARG A 31 8.67 5.08 6.66
N ARG A 32 9.89 5.17 6.12
CA ARG A 32 10.59 4.09 5.41
C ARG A 32 11.66 3.48 6.32
N ASP A 33 11.22 2.92 7.46
CA ASP A 33 12.14 2.31 8.43
C ASP A 33 12.45 0.84 8.11
N ALA A 34 13.05 0.12 9.06
CA ALA A 34 13.43 -1.28 8.87
C ALA A 34 12.28 -2.28 8.79
N SER A 35 11.07 -1.89 9.17
CA SER A 35 9.89 -2.73 9.11
C SER A 35 9.31 -2.84 7.69
N VAL A 36 9.64 -1.91 6.79
CA VAL A 36 9.13 -1.92 5.41
C VAL A 36 10.10 -2.64 4.48
N ASN A 37 9.62 -3.71 3.85
CA ASN A 37 10.42 -4.45 2.87
C ASN A 37 10.59 -3.64 1.58
N SER A 38 11.84 -3.45 1.17
CA SER A 38 12.22 -2.70 -0.02
C SER A 38 12.31 -3.55 -1.29
N LYS A 39 12.19 -4.88 -1.18
CA LYS A 39 12.19 -5.79 -2.33
C LYS A 39 10.84 -5.68 -3.05
N CYS A 40 10.80 -4.84 -4.07
CA CYS A 40 9.64 -4.56 -4.93
C CYS A 40 9.32 -5.72 -5.91
N GLU A 41 9.54 -6.97 -5.49
CA GLU A 41 9.52 -8.15 -6.36
C GLU A 41 8.11 -8.72 -6.58
N GLY A 42 7.08 -8.18 -5.89
CA GLY A 42 5.69 -8.65 -5.98
C GLY A 42 5.07 -8.55 -7.38
N ALA A 43 5.66 -7.72 -8.27
CA ALA A 43 5.26 -7.65 -9.67
C ALA A 43 5.80 -8.80 -10.53
N LEU A 44 6.91 -9.44 -10.16
CA LEU A 44 7.53 -10.50 -10.95
C LEU A 44 6.58 -11.69 -11.23
N PRO A 45 5.87 -12.27 -10.24
CA PRO A 45 5.01 -13.42 -10.51
C PRO A 45 3.77 -13.09 -11.36
N VAL A 46 3.34 -11.82 -11.40
CA VAL A 46 2.15 -11.39 -12.15
C VAL A 46 2.48 -10.91 -13.57
N ALA A 47 3.72 -10.48 -13.80
CA ALA A 47 4.16 -9.99 -15.09
C ALA A 47 4.30 -11.12 -16.13
N ARG A 48 3.92 -10.81 -17.37
CA ARG A 48 4.13 -11.65 -18.54
C ARG A 48 5.48 -11.36 -19.19
N GLY A 49 5.89 -12.27 -20.08
CA GLY A 49 7.18 -12.18 -20.77
C GLY A 49 7.43 -10.84 -21.47
N ASP A 50 6.42 -10.30 -22.17
CA ASP A 50 6.54 -9.06 -22.95
C ASP A 50 6.21 -7.77 -22.17
N GLU A 51 5.92 -7.88 -20.87
CA GLU A 51 5.72 -6.75 -19.97
C GLU A 51 7.04 -6.35 -19.32
N LEU A 52 7.15 -5.16 -18.75
CA LEU A 52 8.34 -4.64 -18.09
C LEU A 52 8.12 -4.59 -16.58
N VAL A 53 9.06 -5.14 -15.81
CA VAL A 53 9.09 -4.98 -14.35
C VAL A 53 10.24 -4.05 -13.98
N VAL A 54 9.93 -3.03 -13.19
CA VAL A 54 10.93 -2.09 -12.67
C VAL A 54 11.11 -2.34 -11.18
N LEU A 55 12.36 -2.54 -10.77
CA LEU A 55 12.73 -2.87 -9.40
C LEU A 55 13.58 -1.76 -8.80
N ARG A 56 13.26 -1.42 -7.55
CA ARG A 56 14.09 -0.53 -6.73
C ARG A 56 15.45 -1.16 -6.42
N GLY A 57 15.44 -2.42 -6.01
CA GLY A 57 16.62 -3.19 -5.63
C GLY A 57 17.21 -4.03 -6.77
N LYS A 58 18.08 -4.98 -6.40
CA LYS A 58 18.59 -6.03 -7.28
C LYS A 58 17.54 -7.11 -7.49
N LEU A 59 17.49 -7.67 -8.69
CA LEU A 59 16.69 -8.85 -9.00
C LEU A 59 17.31 -10.09 -8.33
N ASP A 60 16.50 -10.83 -7.58
CA ASP A 60 16.85 -12.20 -7.20
C ASP A 60 16.83 -13.12 -8.44
N GLN A 61 18.01 -13.45 -8.94
CA GLN A 61 18.18 -14.24 -10.16
C GLN A 61 17.70 -15.69 -10.01
N GLU A 62 17.81 -16.28 -8.81
CA GLU A 62 17.36 -17.64 -8.58
C GLU A 62 15.84 -17.71 -8.55
N TYR A 63 15.21 -16.75 -7.87
CA TYR A 63 13.76 -16.62 -7.84
C TYR A 63 13.19 -16.30 -9.22
N HIS A 64 13.79 -15.38 -9.97
CA HIS A 64 13.36 -15.06 -11.33
C HIS A 64 13.49 -16.26 -12.26
N LYS A 65 14.60 -17.00 -12.21
CA LYS A 65 14.77 -18.24 -12.97
C LYS A 65 13.71 -19.29 -12.61
N TRP A 66 13.36 -19.41 -11.33
CA TRP A 66 12.30 -20.30 -10.88
C TRP A 66 10.92 -19.85 -11.39
N LEU A 67 10.61 -18.56 -11.40
CA LEU A 67 9.36 -18.06 -12.00
C LEU A 67 9.29 -18.36 -13.50
N ARG A 68 10.39 -18.11 -14.22
CA ARG A 68 10.49 -18.36 -15.67
C ARG A 68 10.33 -19.85 -16.00
N SER A 69 10.81 -20.77 -15.15
CA SER A 69 10.60 -22.21 -15.37
C SER A 69 9.13 -22.64 -15.24
N HIS A 70 8.27 -21.80 -14.66
CA HIS A 70 6.82 -22.00 -14.57
C HIS A 70 6.02 -21.13 -15.56
N GLY A 71 6.70 -20.47 -16.51
CA GLY A 71 6.06 -19.58 -17.47
C GLY A 71 5.57 -18.25 -16.89
N LEU A 72 6.05 -17.87 -15.71
CA LEU A 72 5.77 -16.59 -15.06
C LEU A 72 6.99 -15.67 -15.15
N GLY A 73 6.82 -14.38 -14.89
CA GLY A 73 7.90 -13.42 -14.92
C GLY A 73 8.14 -12.80 -16.28
N SER A 74 8.83 -11.66 -16.25
CA SER A 74 9.11 -10.84 -17.41
C SER A 74 10.48 -11.13 -18.03
N ASP A 75 10.60 -10.96 -19.36
CA ASP A 75 11.88 -10.94 -20.09
C ASP A 75 12.58 -9.57 -20.01
N HIS A 76 11.88 -8.55 -19.51
CA HIS A 76 12.33 -7.18 -19.39
C HIS A 76 12.28 -6.74 -17.93
N VAL A 77 13.44 -6.73 -17.28
CA VAL A 77 13.58 -6.23 -15.91
C VAL A 77 14.57 -5.08 -15.88
N VAL A 78 14.19 -3.98 -15.24
CA VAL A 78 15.08 -2.83 -14.96
C VAL A 78 15.32 -2.76 -13.47
N GLU A 79 16.60 -2.75 -13.07
CA GLU A 79 17.02 -2.72 -11.67
C GLU A 79 17.75 -1.42 -11.35
N TYR A 80 17.20 -0.60 -10.46
CA TYR A 80 17.86 0.63 -10.00
C TYR A 80 18.95 0.39 -8.95
N ASN A 81 19.06 -0.84 -8.42
CA ASN A 81 20.12 -1.24 -7.48
C ASN A 81 20.18 -0.39 -6.19
N ALA A 82 19.11 0.31 -5.84
CA ALA A 82 19.10 1.27 -4.74
C ALA A 82 19.21 0.56 -3.38
N GLN A 83 20.30 0.85 -2.66
CA GLN A 83 20.58 0.32 -1.33
C GLN A 83 19.93 1.18 -0.23
N SER A 84 19.86 2.51 -0.41
CA SER A 84 19.36 3.43 0.62
C SER A 84 17.85 3.62 0.58
N ARG A 85 17.20 3.73 1.76
CA ARG A 85 15.74 3.86 1.86
C ARG A 85 15.19 5.27 1.56
N ASP A 86 16.06 6.16 1.12
CA ASP A 86 15.76 7.58 0.99
C ASP A 86 14.80 7.86 -0.16
N MET A 87 14.82 7.02 -1.21
CA MET A 87 13.99 7.19 -2.40
C MET A 87 13.09 5.98 -2.65
N THR A 88 11.87 6.28 -3.10
CA THR A 88 10.96 5.35 -3.78
C THR A 88 11.46 5.00 -5.17
N LEU A 89 10.91 3.93 -5.73
CA LEU A 89 11.08 3.57 -7.12
C LEU A 89 10.64 4.70 -8.06
N SER A 90 9.52 5.36 -7.77
CA SER A 90 9.04 6.50 -8.58
C SER A 90 10.03 7.65 -8.59
N GLU A 91 10.62 7.99 -7.43
CA GLU A 91 11.68 9.02 -7.34
C GLU A 91 12.94 8.60 -8.12
N LEU A 92 13.33 7.33 -8.08
CA LEU A 92 14.45 6.81 -8.87
C LEU A 92 14.18 6.91 -10.38
N ILE A 93 12.96 6.58 -10.81
CA ILE A 93 12.53 6.71 -12.21
C ILE A 93 12.54 8.18 -12.65
N ILE A 94 12.05 9.09 -11.82
CA ILE A 94 12.03 10.52 -12.15
C ILE A 94 13.46 11.06 -12.30
N ASN A 95 14.37 10.65 -11.41
CA ASN A 95 15.75 11.11 -11.41
C ASN A 95 16.59 10.53 -12.56
N ASP A 96 16.36 9.27 -12.94
CA ASP A 96 17.01 8.62 -14.08
C ASP A 96 16.02 7.74 -14.86
N PRO A 97 15.23 8.31 -15.78
CA PRO A 97 14.21 7.57 -16.52
C PRO A 97 14.75 6.75 -17.68
N GLU A 98 16.01 6.96 -18.08
CA GLU A 98 16.56 6.40 -19.32
C GLU A 98 16.64 4.87 -19.36
N PRO A 99 16.95 4.15 -18.25
CA PRO A 99 16.90 2.69 -18.23
C PRO A 99 15.54 2.14 -18.67
N VAL A 100 14.45 2.74 -18.18
CA VAL A 100 13.08 2.35 -18.52
C VAL A 100 12.72 2.83 -19.93
N LYS A 101 12.99 4.08 -20.27
CA LYS A 101 12.70 4.64 -21.61
C LYS A 101 13.40 3.91 -22.74
N LYS A 102 14.61 3.39 -22.51
CA LYS A 102 15.31 2.57 -23.49
C LYS A 102 14.50 1.33 -23.88
N ILE A 103 13.94 0.62 -22.89
CA ILE A 103 13.07 -0.54 -23.13
C ILE A 103 11.78 -0.12 -23.85
N ILE A 104 11.14 0.97 -23.43
CA ILE A 104 9.95 1.53 -24.10
C ILE A 104 10.22 1.75 -25.59
N ARG A 105 11.33 2.42 -25.93
CA ARG A 105 11.73 2.68 -27.33
C ARG A 105 12.05 1.41 -28.11
N GLN A 106 12.69 0.43 -27.47
CA GLN A 106 13.04 -0.85 -28.11
C GLN A 106 11.80 -1.70 -28.44
N ILE A 107 10.80 -1.71 -27.55
CA ILE A 107 9.57 -2.47 -27.73
C ILE A 107 8.62 -1.74 -28.69
N GLY A 108 8.58 -0.41 -28.66
CA GLY A 108 7.79 0.41 -29.58
C GLY A 108 6.27 0.36 -29.36
N LYS A 109 5.80 -0.24 -28.26
CA LYS A 109 4.39 -0.24 -27.84
C LYS A 109 4.08 0.99 -26.98
N LYS A 110 2.80 1.34 -26.85
CA LYS A 110 2.34 2.44 -25.98
C LYS A 110 2.59 2.09 -24.51
N PRO A 111 3.38 2.87 -23.74
CA PRO A 111 3.67 2.52 -22.36
C PRO A 111 2.49 2.83 -21.42
N VAL A 112 2.25 1.93 -20.47
CA VAL A 112 1.25 2.06 -19.40
C VAL A 112 1.92 1.71 -18.08
N TYR A 113 1.95 2.66 -17.14
CA TYR A 113 2.57 2.49 -15.83
C TYR A 113 1.56 2.00 -14.79
N VAL A 114 1.84 0.87 -14.16
CA VAL A 114 1.00 0.21 -13.14
C VAL A 114 1.76 0.23 -11.81
N PRO A 115 1.51 1.22 -10.94
CA PRO A 115 2.13 1.26 -9.62
C PRO A 115 1.41 0.37 -8.60
N TRP A 116 2.09 0.06 -7.49
CA TRP A 116 1.44 -0.54 -6.31
C TRP A 116 0.49 0.44 -5.60
N PHE A 117 0.94 1.67 -5.41
CA PHE A 117 0.17 2.75 -4.78
C PHE A 117 0.10 3.93 -5.74
N SER A 118 -1.09 4.50 -5.98
CA SER A 118 -1.24 5.61 -6.93
C SER A 118 -1.21 6.96 -6.22
N GLY A 119 0.00 7.48 -5.97
CA GLY A 119 0.24 8.79 -5.37
C GLY A 119 0.78 9.83 -6.36
N ARG A 120 1.16 11.00 -5.84
CA ARG A 120 1.77 12.09 -6.65
C ARG A 120 3.04 11.66 -7.39
N MET A 121 3.92 10.90 -6.73
CA MET A 121 5.21 10.50 -7.33
C MET A 121 5.00 9.50 -8.47
N GLU A 122 4.03 8.60 -8.36
CA GLU A 122 3.71 7.64 -9.41
C GLU A 122 3.11 8.31 -10.65
N ALA A 123 2.28 9.34 -10.44
CA ALA A 123 1.76 10.15 -11.54
C ALA A 123 2.88 10.90 -12.27
N GLU A 124 3.85 11.48 -11.54
CA GLU A 124 5.00 12.15 -12.16
C GLU A 124 5.93 11.15 -12.86
N ALA A 125 6.18 9.97 -12.28
CA ALA A 125 6.95 8.91 -12.91
C ALA A 125 6.30 8.47 -14.24
N ALA A 126 4.98 8.23 -14.25
CA ALA A 126 4.25 7.89 -15.47
C ALA A 126 4.43 8.97 -16.55
N LYS A 127 4.27 10.25 -16.18
CA LYS A 127 4.46 11.40 -17.07
C LYS A 127 5.88 11.49 -17.60
N VAL A 128 6.91 11.34 -16.76
CA VAL A 128 8.32 11.36 -17.17
C VAL A 128 8.60 10.25 -18.18
N LEU A 129 8.01 9.07 -17.99
CA LEU A 129 8.11 7.93 -18.91
C LEU A 129 7.29 8.10 -20.21
N GLY A 130 6.39 9.09 -20.26
CA GLY A 130 5.43 9.25 -21.36
C GLY A 130 4.37 8.13 -21.39
N ALA A 131 4.06 7.57 -20.21
CA ALA A 131 3.14 6.47 -20.01
C ALA A 131 1.77 6.94 -19.50
N ASP A 132 0.73 6.21 -19.89
CA ASP A 132 -0.57 6.34 -19.22
C ASP A 132 -0.48 5.74 -17.82
N LEU A 133 -1.01 6.44 -16.81
CA LEU A 133 -1.10 5.91 -15.46
C LEU A 133 -2.31 4.98 -15.33
N PHE A 134 -2.07 3.70 -15.04
CA PHE A 134 -3.11 2.76 -14.66
C PHE A 134 -3.26 2.74 -13.13
N GLY A 135 -3.90 3.78 -12.62
CA GLY A 135 -4.12 3.98 -11.18
C GLY A 135 -5.21 5.00 -10.93
N ALA A 136 -5.71 5.06 -9.70
CA ALA A 136 -6.67 6.09 -9.28
C ALA A 136 -5.98 7.45 -9.10
N THR A 137 -6.76 8.52 -9.00
CA THR A 137 -6.22 9.82 -8.59
C THR A 137 -5.70 9.74 -7.15
N GLU A 138 -4.67 10.53 -6.80
CA GLU A 138 -4.10 10.57 -5.44
C GLU A 138 -5.19 10.80 -4.38
N THR A 139 -6.14 11.71 -4.64
CA THR A 139 -7.28 11.97 -3.75
C THR A 139 -8.13 10.71 -3.51
N ALA A 140 -8.41 9.94 -4.56
CA ALA A 140 -9.17 8.69 -4.42
C ALA A 140 -8.35 7.62 -3.70
N THR A 141 -7.07 7.47 -4.05
CA THR A 141 -6.15 6.54 -3.39
C THR A 141 -6.08 6.80 -1.89
N ILE A 142 -5.86 8.05 -1.46
CA ILE A 142 -5.78 8.43 -0.05
C ILE A 142 -7.12 8.18 0.64
N LYS A 143 -8.24 8.59 0.02
CA LYS A 143 -9.58 8.41 0.58
C LYS A 143 -9.88 6.94 0.88
N TYR A 144 -9.55 6.01 -0.02
CA TYR A 144 -9.89 4.60 0.17
C TYR A 144 -8.85 3.82 0.98
N ASN A 145 -7.64 4.34 1.16
CA ASN A 145 -6.67 3.81 2.13
C ASN A 145 -6.88 4.34 3.55
N ASP A 146 -7.61 5.46 3.72
CA ASP A 146 -8.05 5.89 5.05
C ASP A 146 -9.11 4.92 5.60
N LYS A 147 -8.78 4.25 6.72
CA LYS A 147 -9.64 3.23 7.34
C LYS A 147 -11.00 3.79 7.77
N SER A 148 -11.07 5.05 8.16
CA SER A 148 -12.32 5.68 8.59
C SER A 148 -13.24 5.96 7.40
N ALA A 149 -12.68 6.50 6.32
CA ALA A 149 -13.39 6.72 5.07
C ALA A 149 -13.81 5.39 4.40
N PHE A 150 -12.95 4.36 4.45
CA PHE A 150 -13.28 3.01 4.02
C PHE A 150 -14.47 2.45 4.80
N LYS A 151 -14.44 2.49 6.15
CA LYS A 151 -15.57 2.04 6.97
C LYS A 151 -16.85 2.81 6.71
N THR A 152 -16.75 4.13 6.49
CA THR A 152 -17.91 4.95 6.10
C THR A 152 -18.52 4.47 4.78
N THR A 153 -17.68 4.15 3.81
CA THR A 153 -18.12 3.59 2.52
C THR A 153 -18.77 2.22 2.69
N CYS A 154 -18.19 1.32 3.49
CA CYS A 154 -18.80 0.03 3.81
C CYS A 154 -20.20 0.19 4.40
N ARG A 155 -20.37 1.09 5.38
CA ARG A 155 -21.69 1.36 5.98
C ARG A 155 -22.70 1.87 4.95
N GLN A 156 -22.29 2.77 4.05
CA GLN A 156 -23.15 3.28 2.98
C GLN A 156 -23.59 2.18 2.01
N LEU A 157 -22.75 1.16 1.80
CA LEU A 157 -23.04 0.00 0.96
C LEU A 157 -23.75 -1.13 1.71
N GLY A 158 -24.07 -0.96 3.00
CA GLY A 158 -24.66 -2.02 3.83
C GLY A 158 -23.70 -3.16 4.17
N VAL A 159 -22.39 -2.98 3.98
CA VAL A 159 -21.35 -3.93 4.39
C VAL A 159 -21.04 -3.72 5.85
N ALA A 160 -21.15 -4.79 6.65
CA ALA A 160 -20.89 -4.75 8.08
C ALA A 160 -19.43 -4.42 8.38
N VAL A 161 -19.20 -3.59 9.40
CA VAL A 161 -17.87 -3.26 9.92
C VAL A 161 -17.87 -3.43 11.43
N VAL A 162 -16.69 -3.59 12.04
CA VAL A 162 -16.56 -3.50 13.50
C VAL A 162 -16.86 -2.07 13.92
N GLU A 163 -17.84 -1.85 14.77
CA GLU A 163 -18.18 -0.50 15.22
C GLU A 163 -17.13 0.04 16.20
N GLY A 164 -16.81 1.33 16.05
CA GLY A 164 -15.69 1.98 16.71
C GLY A 164 -15.79 3.50 16.66
N ALA A 165 -15.00 4.18 17.49
CA ALA A 165 -14.92 5.63 17.54
C ALA A 165 -13.77 6.14 16.65
N LEU A 166 -14.03 7.20 15.89
CA LEU A 166 -12.97 8.03 15.32
C LEU A 166 -12.57 9.05 16.38
N PHE A 167 -11.28 9.18 16.64
CA PHE A 167 -10.75 10.08 17.66
C PHE A 167 -9.60 10.90 17.08
N GLU A 168 -9.66 12.22 17.25
CA GLU A 168 -8.60 13.13 16.84
C GLU A 168 -7.60 13.34 17.98
N ILE A 169 -6.32 13.31 17.64
CA ILE A 169 -5.21 13.46 18.57
C ILE A 169 -4.82 14.93 18.64
N HIS A 170 -4.99 15.52 19.83
CA HIS A 170 -4.66 16.92 20.13
C HIS A 170 -3.74 16.97 21.37
N PRO A 171 -2.43 16.68 21.23
CA PRO A 171 -1.50 16.53 22.36
C PRO A 171 -1.34 17.80 23.21
N GLU A 172 -1.61 18.97 22.64
CA GLU A 172 -1.60 20.27 23.30
C GLU A 172 -2.80 20.49 24.25
N ASN A 173 -3.83 19.64 24.17
CA ASN A 173 -5.00 19.67 25.03
C ASN A 173 -4.92 18.56 26.07
N ASP A 174 -4.63 18.91 27.32
CA ASP A 174 -4.54 17.94 28.44
C ASP A 174 -5.81 17.10 28.64
N GLN A 175 -6.96 17.60 28.21
CA GLN A 175 -8.25 16.89 28.29
C GLN A 175 -8.38 15.79 27.22
N ASN A 176 -7.66 15.88 26.10
CA ASN A 176 -7.77 14.91 24.99
C ASN A 176 -7.34 13.50 25.43
N CYS A 177 -6.29 13.37 26.24
CA CYS A 177 -5.89 12.08 26.82
C CYS A 177 -7.01 11.47 27.70
N ILE A 178 -7.72 12.30 28.48
CA ILE A 178 -8.82 11.86 29.34
C ILE A 178 -10.02 11.41 28.50
N GLU A 179 -10.34 12.14 27.42
CA GLU A 179 -11.40 11.76 26.49
C GLU A 179 -11.12 10.40 25.83
N MET A 180 -9.88 10.17 25.38
CA MET A 180 -9.47 8.88 24.83
C MET A 180 -9.63 7.75 25.86
N LYS A 181 -9.22 7.98 27.12
CA LYS A 181 -9.41 7.02 28.22
C LYS A 181 -10.88 6.68 28.45
N ASN A 182 -11.76 7.68 28.40
CA ASN A 182 -13.19 7.47 28.60
C ASN A 182 -13.79 6.59 27.48
N ILE A 183 -13.41 6.83 26.22
CA ILE A 183 -13.84 6.01 25.08
C ILE A 183 -13.38 4.56 25.26
N ILE A 184 -12.08 4.36 25.56
CA ILE A 184 -11.50 3.03 25.74
C ILE A 184 -12.17 2.30 26.91
N SER A 185 -12.37 2.98 28.04
CA SER A 185 -13.05 2.40 29.21
C SER A 185 -14.48 1.99 28.89
N GLY A 186 -15.19 2.76 28.07
CA GLY A 186 -16.52 2.41 27.56
C GLY A 186 -16.53 1.10 26.79
N TYR A 187 -15.57 0.87 25.91
CA TYR A 187 -15.43 -0.41 25.21
C TYR A 187 -15.02 -1.54 26.14
N LEU A 188 -14.06 -1.32 27.05
CA LEU A 188 -13.58 -2.32 28.01
C LEU A 188 -14.66 -2.80 29.00
N ALA A 189 -15.74 -2.03 29.19
CA ALA A 189 -16.91 -2.50 29.95
C ALA A 189 -17.62 -3.70 29.29
N THR A 190 -17.42 -3.91 27.99
CA THR A 190 -18.09 -4.96 27.19
C THR A 190 -17.13 -5.95 26.50
N CYS A 191 -15.84 -5.64 26.45
CA CYS A 191 -14.82 -6.49 25.84
C CYS A 191 -13.55 -6.54 26.69
N LYS A 192 -12.72 -7.58 26.51
CA LYS A 192 -11.48 -7.76 27.28
C LYS A 192 -10.35 -6.84 26.82
N THR A 193 -10.43 -6.34 25.58
CA THR A 193 -9.31 -5.66 24.94
C THR A 193 -9.82 -4.73 23.86
N VAL A 194 -9.18 -3.57 23.76
CA VAL A 194 -9.42 -2.56 22.72
C VAL A 194 -8.22 -2.51 21.78
N ILE A 195 -8.50 -2.31 20.49
CA ILE A 195 -7.52 -2.08 19.43
C ILE A 195 -7.60 -0.62 18.97
N ILE A 196 -6.45 0.01 18.82
CA ILE A 196 -6.32 1.40 18.40
C ILE A 196 -5.47 1.44 17.14
N ARG A 197 -5.95 2.14 16.10
CA ARG A 197 -5.30 2.14 14.77
C ARG A 197 -5.26 3.54 14.19
N GLY A 198 -4.12 3.96 13.65
CA GLY A 198 -4.05 5.15 12.79
C GLY A 198 -4.97 5.01 11.58
N THR A 199 -5.66 6.08 11.18
CA THR A 199 -6.58 6.01 10.03
C THR A 199 -5.82 5.75 8.73
N LEU A 200 -4.68 6.41 8.55
CA LEU A 200 -3.75 6.23 7.43
C LEU A 200 -2.52 5.38 7.78
N GLY A 201 -2.26 5.12 9.07
CA GLY A 201 -1.11 4.30 9.48
C GLY A 201 -1.16 2.87 8.95
N GLU A 202 -0.06 2.38 8.40
CA GLU A 202 -0.01 1.09 7.71
C GLU A 202 0.74 0.02 8.51
N ALA A 203 0.44 -1.26 8.21
CA ALA A 203 1.12 -2.47 8.69
C ALA A 203 1.86 -2.36 10.04
N GLY A 204 1.11 -2.25 11.14
CA GLY A 204 1.67 -2.32 12.50
C GLY A 204 2.33 -1.04 13.02
N MET A 205 2.56 -0.02 12.17
CA MET A 205 3.27 1.21 12.55
C MET A 205 2.45 2.16 13.44
N SER A 206 1.12 2.04 13.39
CA SER A 206 0.17 2.79 14.22
C SER A 206 -0.90 1.85 14.74
N LEU A 207 -0.48 0.74 15.35
CA LEU A 207 -1.36 -0.31 15.85
C LEU A 207 -1.05 -0.59 17.31
N TYR A 208 -2.03 -0.36 18.17
CA TYR A 208 -1.91 -0.56 19.62
C TYR A 208 -3.04 -1.43 20.13
N LYS A 209 -2.80 -2.10 21.25
CA LYS A 209 -3.75 -2.99 21.89
C LYS A 209 -3.64 -2.81 23.40
N THR A 210 -4.77 -2.58 24.07
CA THR A 210 -4.79 -2.23 25.51
C THR A 210 -5.86 -3.00 26.27
N LYS A 211 -5.55 -3.35 27.53
CA LYS A 211 -6.51 -3.84 28.53
C LYS A 211 -6.93 -2.77 29.55
N GLY A 212 -6.42 -1.54 29.41
CA GLY A 212 -6.82 -0.36 30.15
C GLY A 212 -5.75 0.28 31.05
N ASP A 213 -4.68 -0.45 31.35
CA ASP A 213 -3.61 -0.04 32.28
C ASP A 213 -2.56 0.88 31.65
N ASP A 214 -2.36 0.78 30.34
CA ASP A 214 -1.30 1.45 29.56
C ASP A 214 -1.82 2.59 28.67
N ILE A 215 -3.08 3.01 28.81
CA ILE A 215 -3.72 3.97 27.88
C ILE A 215 -2.94 5.30 27.78
N SER A 216 -2.41 5.79 28.90
CA SER A 216 -1.62 7.04 28.91
C SER A 216 -0.32 6.91 28.12
N GLU A 217 0.34 5.76 28.19
CA GLU A 217 1.60 5.50 27.48
C GLU A 217 1.32 5.40 25.98
N ILE A 218 0.28 4.65 25.60
CA ILE A 218 -0.18 4.53 24.21
C ILE A 218 -0.54 5.91 23.64
N TYR A 219 -1.24 6.77 24.38
CA TYR A 219 -1.54 8.14 23.93
C TYR A 219 -0.28 8.92 23.59
N GLN A 220 0.74 8.86 24.45
CA GLN A 220 2.01 9.55 24.22
C GLN A 220 2.75 8.98 23.01
N GLU A 221 2.76 7.66 22.82
CA GLU A 221 3.35 7.03 21.64
C GLU A 221 2.66 7.49 20.35
N ILE A 222 1.32 7.56 20.35
CA ILE A 222 0.54 8.06 19.22
C ILE A 222 0.85 9.54 18.96
N ALA A 223 0.89 10.37 20.00
CA ALA A 223 1.24 11.79 19.87
C ALA A 223 2.64 11.99 19.26
N ILE A 224 3.63 11.22 19.73
CA ILE A 224 5.02 11.24 19.21
C ILE A 224 5.08 10.75 17.75
N SER A 225 4.20 9.82 17.37
CA SER A 225 4.12 9.32 15.99
C SER A 225 3.65 10.41 14.99
N GLY A 226 2.93 11.43 15.47
CA GLY A 226 2.35 12.48 14.63
C GLY A 226 1.06 12.07 13.91
N GLU A 227 0.47 10.92 14.28
CA GLU A 227 -0.88 10.53 13.86
C GLU A 227 -1.89 11.60 14.30
N LYS A 228 -2.73 12.04 13.36
CA LYS A 228 -3.74 13.07 13.62
C LYS A 228 -5.08 12.49 14.04
N SER A 229 -5.37 11.28 13.58
CA SER A 229 -6.64 10.60 13.81
C SER A 229 -6.44 9.10 13.95
N ILE A 230 -7.12 8.53 14.93
CA ILE A 230 -7.11 7.11 15.23
C ILE A 230 -8.53 6.55 15.24
N ILE A 231 -8.63 5.24 15.08
CA ILE A 231 -9.85 4.47 15.27
C ILE A 231 -9.69 3.60 16.51
N ILE A 232 -10.66 3.68 17.41
CA ILE A 232 -10.70 2.93 18.68
C ILE A 232 -11.86 1.93 18.58
N GLU A 233 -11.54 0.64 18.68
CA GLU A 233 -12.50 -0.45 18.45
C GLU A 233 -12.36 -1.56 19.49
N PRO A 234 -13.42 -2.35 19.74
CA PRO A 234 -13.28 -3.60 20.45
C PRO A 234 -12.40 -4.57 19.65
N PHE A 235 -11.45 -5.22 20.33
CA PHE A 235 -10.69 -6.32 19.73
C PHE A 235 -11.48 -7.62 19.87
N LEU A 236 -12.07 -8.07 18.76
CA LEU A 236 -12.94 -9.24 18.74
C LEU A 236 -12.13 -10.54 18.81
N ASP A 237 -12.63 -11.49 19.60
CA ASP A 237 -12.15 -12.87 19.58
C ASP A 237 -12.69 -13.56 18.31
N ILE A 238 -11.82 -13.73 17.31
CA ILE A 238 -12.19 -14.31 16.01
C ILE A 238 -11.58 -15.71 15.83
N LEU A 239 -12.31 -16.58 15.13
CA LEU A 239 -11.83 -17.90 14.73
C LEU A 239 -10.94 -17.83 13.47
N SER A 240 -11.18 -16.85 12.61
CA SER A 240 -10.48 -16.65 11.34
C SER A 240 -10.58 -15.20 10.87
N SER A 241 -9.57 -14.74 10.14
CA SER A 241 -9.56 -13.43 9.45
C SER A 241 -9.40 -13.65 7.94
N PRO A 242 -10.44 -14.14 7.23
CA PRO A 242 -10.36 -14.30 5.79
C PRO A 242 -10.15 -12.92 5.14
N ASN A 243 -9.37 -12.89 4.07
CA ASN A 243 -9.25 -11.75 3.19
C ASN A 243 -9.83 -12.14 1.83
N ASP A 244 -10.57 -11.24 1.21
CA ASP A 244 -11.11 -11.43 -0.12
C ASP A 244 -10.58 -10.29 -1.00
N GLN A 245 -9.71 -10.66 -1.94
CA GLN A 245 -9.15 -9.73 -2.91
C GLN A 245 -9.81 -10.00 -4.26
N TRP A 246 -10.66 -9.08 -4.66
CA TRP A 246 -11.30 -9.09 -5.96
C TRP A 246 -10.27 -8.52 -6.94
N VAL A 247 -9.60 -9.40 -7.66
CA VAL A 247 -8.69 -9.06 -8.76
C VAL A 247 -9.53 -8.93 -10.02
#